data_AF-A0A3A8FKT5-F1
#
_entry.id   AF-A0A3A8FKT5-F1
#
_cell.length_a   1.000
_cell.length_b   1.000
_cell.length_c   1.000
_cell.angle_alpha   90.00
_cell.angle_beta   90.00
_cell.angle_gamma   90.00
#
_symmetry.space_group_name_H-M   'P 1'
#
loop_
_entity.id
_entity.type
_entity.pdbx_description
1 polymer ?
#
loop_
_entity_poly.entity_id
_entity_poly.type
_entity_poly.pdbx_seq_one_letter_code
_entity_poly.pdbx_strand_id
1 'polypeptide(L)'
;MHYYKKNIGDYRSATAHLSLLEHGVYNWLLDTYYLNEKPLPLNERELFRMALARTEDEKNAVRDILVEFFVETENGWVHNRCESEVKAYHAKAETNRKNGRNGGRPKKQAKENPDGFQMNDKETHSVNSGIPQETLTKNQEPLTINQDNTHTNAQADFSGSDHWKPDLEQLATALKTTKHSQRVSEILGMADFEFHLGNFNAHHENNHQISDNQKLRKFAQWIFQEFEKQLANAEREAKKSKPRTSEKPNSRNVNDAWDVIPQPTGAPTQVHIPEDFE
;
A
#
# COMPACT_ATOMS: atom_id res chain seq x y z
N MET A 1 -0.80 8.80 -12.91
CA MET A 1 -0.51 7.92 -11.75
C MET A 1 -0.93 8.69 -10.51
N HIS A 2 -1.70 8.09 -9.58
CA HIS A 2 -2.27 8.84 -8.43
C HIS A 2 -1.41 8.83 -7.16
N TYR A 3 -0.34 8.05 -7.15
CA TYR A 3 0.55 7.88 -6.00
C TYR A 3 1.95 7.52 -6.50
N TYR A 4 2.99 8.12 -5.94
CA TYR A 4 4.38 7.72 -6.16
C TYR A 4 5.15 7.66 -4.83
N LYS A 5 6.21 6.85 -4.79
CA LYS A 5 7.04 6.70 -3.59
C LYS A 5 8.18 7.71 -3.60
N LYS A 6 8.14 8.64 -2.65
CA LYS A 6 9.23 9.62 -2.46
C LYS A 6 10.21 9.13 -1.39
N ASN A 7 11.45 8.84 -1.80
CA ASN A 7 12.53 8.58 -0.84
C ASN A 7 13.05 9.91 -0.30
N ILE A 8 12.82 10.19 0.99
CA ILE A 8 13.18 11.46 1.61
C ILE A 8 14.71 11.67 1.66
N GLY A 9 15.49 10.59 1.86
CA GLY A 9 16.94 10.68 1.91
C GLY A 9 17.53 11.11 0.57
N ASP A 10 17.22 10.36 -0.49
CA ASP A 10 17.66 10.68 -1.85
C ASP A 10 17.16 12.06 -2.28
N TYR A 11 15.89 12.37 -1.99
CA TYR A 11 15.30 13.67 -2.31
C TYR A 11 16.04 14.81 -1.63
N ARG A 12 16.29 14.72 -0.32
CA ARG A 12 17.00 15.80 0.40
C ARG A 12 18.44 15.93 -0.05
N SER A 13 19.11 14.81 -0.34
CA SER A 13 20.48 14.85 -0.85
C SER A 13 20.57 15.53 -2.22
N ALA A 14 19.62 15.26 -3.11
CA ALA A 14 19.60 15.82 -4.46
C ALA A 14 19.11 17.27 -4.53
N THR A 15 18.37 17.74 -3.53
CA THR A 15 17.77 19.08 -3.55
C THR A 15 18.35 20.02 -2.48
N ALA A 16 19.42 19.65 -1.78
CA ALA A 16 19.93 20.41 -0.63
C ALA A 16 20.36 21.85 -0.95
N HIS A 17 20.78 22.12 -2.19
CA HIS A 17 21.27 23.43 -2.65
C HIS A 17 20.17 24.37 -3.14
N LEU A 18 18.97 23.84 -3.40
CA LEU A 18 17.87 24.63 -3.91
C LEU A 18 17.27 25.52 -2.81
N SER A 19 16.85 26.71 -3.21
CA SER A 19 16.02 27.61 -2.39
C SER A 19 14.63 27.03 -2.15
N LEU A 20 13.91 27.59 -1.18
CA LEU A 20 12.52 27.17 -0.88
C LEU A 20 11.58 27.39 -2.08
N LEU A 21 11.83 28.42 -2.89
CA LEU A 21 11.06 28.69 -4.09
C LEU A 21 11.27 27.60 -5.14
N GLU A 22 12.54 27.28 -5.43
CA GLU A 22 12.93 26.21 -6.35
C GLU A 22 12.46 24.84 -5.87
N HIS A 23 12.48 24.57 -4.55
CA HIS A 23 11.86 23.38 -3.97
C HIS A 23 10.37 23.29 -4.29
N GLY A 24 9.63 24.39 -4.10
CA GLY A 24 8.21 24.44 -4.40
C GLY A 24 7.94 24.14 -5.87
N VAL A 25 8.69 24.80 -6.76
CA VAL A 25 8.60 24.62 -8.21
C VAL A 25 8.92 23.18 -8.61
N TYR A 26 10.03 22.62 -8.13
CA TYR A 26 10.44 21.25 -8.45
C TYR A 26 9.39 20.22 -8.04
N ASN A 27 8.84 20.33 -6.83
CA ASN A 27 7.78 19.42 -6.39
C ASN A 27 6.50 19.57 -7.22
N TRP A 28 6.12 20.80 -7.54
CA TRP A 28 4.94 21.06 -8.37
C TRP A 28 5.08 20.45 -9.77
N LEU A 29 6.26 20.60 -10.39
CA LEU A 29 6.56 20.01 -11.69
C LEU A 29 6.56 18.47 -11.63
N LEU A 30 7.15 17.87 -10.59
CA LEU A 30 7.11 16.42 -10.39
C LEU A 30 5.69 15.90 -10.23
N ASP A 31 4.88 16.53 -9.38
CA ASP A 31 3.49 16.12 -9.15
C ASP A 31 2.68 16.23 -10.45
N THR A 32 2.88 17.31 -11.20
CA THR A 32 2.26 17.50 -12.53
C THR A 32 2.69 16.41 -13.51
N TYR A 33 3.97 16.04 -13.51
CA TYR A 33 4.51 14.99 -14.36
C TYR A 33 3.90 13.62 -14.02
N TYR A 34 3.86 13.23 -12.75
CA TYR A 34 3.27 11.96 -12.32
C TYR A 34 1.76 11.91 -12.54
N LEU A 35 1.07 13.03 -12.36
CA LEU A 35 -0.37 13.11 -12.59
C LEU A 35 -0.72 12.87 -14.06
N ASN A 36 -0.02 13.57 -14.96
CA ASN A 36 -0.31 13.55 -16.39
C ASN A 36 0.41 12.43 -17.15
N GLU A 37 1.48 11.88 -16.57
CA GLU A 37 2.36 10.86 -17.17
C GLU A 37 2.88 11.26 -18.56
N LYS A 38 3.20 12.54 -18.74
CA LYS A 38 3.62 13.12 -20.01
C LYS A 38 4.78 14.11 -19.81
N PRO A 39 5.65 14.27 -20.81
CA PRO A 39 6.67 15.32 -20.83
C PRO A 39 6.05 16.71 -20.60
N LEU A 40 6.79 17.59 -19.92
CA LEU A 40 6.37 18.98 -19.75
C LEU A 40 6.55 19.74 -21.07
N PRO A 41 5.69 20.73 -21.38
CA PRO A 41 5.73 21.43 -22.66
C PRO A 41 7.02 22.24 -22.84
N LEU A 42 7.52 22.31 -24.09
CA LEU A 42 8.65 23.19 -24.46
C LEU A 42 8.27 24.66 -24.51
N ASN A 43 6.98 24.96 -24.73
CA ASN A 43 6.50 26.33 -24.81
C ASN A 43 6.54 26.99 -23.41
N GLU A 44 7.41 27.97 -23.22
CA GLU A 44 7.57 28.67 -21.93
C GLU A 44 6.25 29.23 -21.39
N ARG A 45 5.38 29.77 -22.25
CA ARG A 45 4.10 30.36 -21.81
C ARG A 45 3.18 29.29 -21.23
N GLU A 46 3.10 28.13 -21.88
CA GLU A 46 2.31 27.00 -21.38
C GLU A 46 2.91 26.43 -20.10
N LEU A 47 4.23 26.30 -20.06
CA LEU A 47 4.99 25.82 -18.92
C LEU A 47 4.78 26.71 -17.69
N PHE A 48 4.93 28.03 -17.81
CA PHE A 48 4.69 28.95 -16.68
C PHE A 48 3.23 28.96 -16.23
N ARG A 49 2.29 28.79 -17.17
CA ARG A 49 0.88 28.66 -16.81
C ARG A 49 0.62 27.38 -16.02
N MET A 50 1.23 26.26 -16.43
CA MET A 50 1.15 24.94 -15.80
C MET A 50 1.84 24.93 -14.42
N ALA A 51 3.02 25.54 -14.30
CA ALA A 51 3.79 25.66 -13.07
C ALA A 51 3.25 26.72 -12.10
N LEU A 52 2.18 27.43 -12.48
CA LEU A 52 1.63 28.58 -11.77
C LEU A 52 2.63 29.73 -11.53
N ALA A 53 3.73 29.78 -12.27
CA ALA A 53 4.67 30.89 -12.22
C ALA A 53 4.03 32.18 -12.78
N ARG A 54 4.07 33.25 -12.01
CA ARG A 54 3.51 34.57 -12.31
C ARG A 54 4.59 35.65 -12.22
N THR A 55 5.39 35.61 -11.17
CA THR A 55 6.51 36.54 -10.98
C THR A 55 7.70 36.14 -11.84
N GLU A 56 8.64 37.06 -12.08
CA GLU A 56 9.85 36.71 -12.86
C GLU A 56 10.77 35.76 -12.08
N ASP A 57 10.82 35.89 -10.75
CA ASP A 57 11.57 34.97 -9.88
C ASP A 57 11.03 33.53 -9.96
N GLU A 58 9.69 33.37 -9.97
CA GLU A 58 9.06 32.05 -10.16
C GLU A 58 9.37 31.47 -11.54
N LYS A 59 9.35 32.29 -12.61
CA LYS A 59 9.68 31.82 -13.96
C LYS A 59 11.15 31.41 -14.07
N ASN A 60 12.06 32.17 -13.47
CA ASN A 60 13.48 31.84 -13.44
C ASN A 60 13.70 30.53 -12.67
N ALA A 61 13.09 30.36 -11.49
CA ALA A 61 13.14 29.10 -10.76
C ALA A 61 12.62 27.91 -11.59
N VAL A 62 11.57 28.09 -12.41
CA VAL A 62 11.10 27.06 -13.34
C VAL A 62 12.18 26.71 -14.37
N ARG A 63 12.82 27.70 -14.98
CA ARG A 63 13.89 27.47 -15.97
C ARG A 63 15.07 26.75 -15.35
N ASP A 64 15.54 27.20 -14.19
CA ASP A 64 16.70 26.63 -13.50
C ASP A 64 16.46 25.18 -13.11
N ILE A 65 15.28 24.87 -12.55
CA ILE A 65 14.87 23.50 -12.22
C ILE A 65 14.78 22.61 -13.46
N LEU A 66 14.25 23.11 -14.58
CA LEU A 66 14.19 22.33 -15.81
C LEU A 66 15.57 21.98 -16.33
N VAL A 67 16.48 22.96 -16.39
CA VAL A 67 17.84 22.75 -16.84
C VAL A 67 18.59 21.76 -15.96
N GLU A 68 18.36 21.78 -14.65
CA GLU A 68 19.06 20.91 -13.71
C GLU A 68 18.51 19.48 -13.66
N PHE A 69 17.19 19.31 -13.55
CA PHE A 69 16.59 17.99 -13.24
C PHE A 69 15.91 17.32 -14.43
N PHE A 70 15.66 18.06 -15.51
CA PHE A 70 14.94 17.55 -16.68
C PHE A 70 15.85 17.54 -17.91
N VAL A 71 15.51 16.68 -18.86
CA VAL A 71 16.18 16.56 -20.15
C VAL A 71 15.25 17.12 -21.23
N GLU A 72 15.72 18.12 -21.97
CA GLU A 72 14.99 18.63 -23.12
C GLU A 72 15.00 17.60 -24.25
N THR A 73 13.82 17.31 -24.79
CA THR A 73 13.65 16.41 -25.94
C THR A 73 12.71 17.05 -26.96
N GLU A 74 12.64 16.49 -28.17
CA GLU A 74 11.73 16.97 -29.22
C GLU A 74 10.25 17.02 -28.77
N ASN A 75 9.87 16.16 -27.82
CA ASN A 75 8.50 16.03 -27.35
C ASN A 75 8.21 16.81 -26.05
N GLY A 76 9.20 17.48 -25.47
CA GLY A 76 9.07 18.12 -24.16
C GLY A 76 10.23 17.85 -23.21
N TRP A 77 10.11 18.39 -22.00
CA TRP A 77 11.05 18.14 -20.91
C TRP A 77 10.69 16.85 -20.19
N VAL A 78 11.67 15.96 -20.07
CA VAL A 78 11.52 14.60 -19.55
C VAL A 78 12.31 14.44 -18.27
N HIS A 79 11.73 13.75 -17.28
CA HIS A 79 12.44 13.40 -16.05
C HIS A 79 12.72 11.90 -16.00
N ASN A 80 13.99 11.51 -16.09
CA ASN A 80 14.43 10.11 -16.23
C ASN A 80 13.86 9.16 -15.19
N ARG A 81 13.83 9.61 -13.92
CA ARG A 81 13.24 8.82 -12.83
C ARG A 81 11.74 8.63 -13.01
N CYS A 82 11.01 9.68 -13.39
CA CYS A 82 9.57 9.64 -13.58
C CYS A 82 9.23 8.67 -14.71
N GLU A 83 9.94 8.75 -15.84
CA GLU A 83 9.78 7.81 -16.96
C GLU A 83 9.97 6.36 -16.54
N SER A 84 11.03 6.10 -15.77
CA SER A 84 11.33 4.75 -15.28
C SER A 84 10.21 4.22 -14.38
N GLU A 85 9.72 5.04 -13.45
CA GLU A 85 8.63 4.69 -12.53
C GLU A 85 7.29 4.52 -13.26
N VAL A 86 6.94 5.43 -14.18
CA VAL A 86 5.71 5.37 -14.99
C VAL A 86 5.71 4.13 -15.89
N LYS A 87 6.84 3.81 -16.53
CA LYS A 87 6.97 2.60 -17.34
C LYS A 87 6.77 1.33 -16.51
N ALA A 88 7.38 1.27 -15.33
CA ALA A 88 7.21 0.14 -14.41
C ALA A 88 5.76 0.02 -13.92
N TYR A 89 5.11 1.15 -13.62
CA TYR A 89 3.71 1.22 -13.24
C TYR A 89 2.79 0.64 -14.33
N HIS A 90 2.95 1.06 -15.58
CA HIS A 90 2.16 0.55 -16.71
C HIS A 90 2.41 -0.92 -16.99
N ALA A 91 3.67 -1.39 -16.91
CA ALA A 91 3.99 -2.80 -17.10
C ALA A 91 3.30 -3.69 -16.04
N LYS A 92 3.25 -3.23 -14.79
CA LYS A 92 2.55 -3.93 -13.70
C LYS A 92 1.04 -3.88 -13.89
N ALA A 93 0.49 -2.72 -14.26
CA ALA A 93 -0.93 -2.56 -14.54
C ALA A 93 -1.39 -3.49 -15.67
N GLU A 94 -0.61 -3.59 -16.75
CA GLU A 94 -0.91 -4.48 -17.88
C GLU A 94 -0.88 -5.95 -17.47
N THR A 95 0.15 -6.36 -16.72
CA THR A 95 0.27 -7.73 -16.21
C THR A 95 -0.93 -8.10 -15.34
N ASN A 96 -1.33 -7.18 -14.44
CA ASN A 96 -2.49 -7.37 -13.58
C ASN A 96 -3.79 -7.44 -14.39
N ARG A 97 -3.94 -6.62 -15.44
CA ARG A 97 -5.09 -6.66 -16.35
C ARG A 97 -5.18 -7.99 -17.07
N LYS A 98 -4.06 -8.50 -17.60
CA LYS A 98 -3.99 -9.81 -18.26
C LYS A 98 -4.33 -10.95 -17.29
N ASN A 99 -3.78 -10.93 -16.09
CA ASN A 99 -4.06 -11.92 -15.05
C ASN A 99 -5.53 -11.86 -14.60
N GLY A 100 -6.09 -10.65 -14.46
CA GLY A 100 -7.50 -10.42 -14.16
C GLY A 100 -8.43 -11.01 -15.23
N ARG A 101 -8.11 -10.79 -16.52
CA ARG A 101 -8.87 -11.33 -17.65
C ARG A 101 -8.86 -12.86 -17.70
N ASN A 102 -7.75 -13.48 -17.28
CA ASN A 102 -7.62 -14.94 -17.22
C ASN A 102 -8.27 -15.56 -15.97
N GLY A 103 -8.91 -14.76 -15.13
CA GLY A 103 -9.53 -15.20 -13.88
C GLY A 103 -8.51 -15.27 -12.76
N GLY A 104 -8.29 -14.15 -12.05
CA GLY A 104 -7.41 -14.09 -10.88
C GLY A 104 -7.91 -14.88 -9.67
N ARG A 105 -9.17 -15.35 -9.70
CA ARG A 105 -9.73 -16.23 -8.67
C ARG A 105 -9.40 -17.68 -9.05
N PRO A 106 -8.69 -18.44 -8.20
CA PRO A 106 -8.53 -19.87 -8.40
C PRO A 106 -9.91 -20.49 -8.63
N LYS A 107 -10.09 -21.23 -9.74
CA LYS A 107 -11.30 -22.01 -9.93
C LYS A 107 -11.43 -22.91 -8.71
N LYS A 108 -12.52 -22.75 -7.96
CA LYS A 108 -12.88 -23.67 -6.88
C LYS A 108 -12.96 -25.03 -7.55
N GLN A 109 -12.03 -25.93 -7.24
CA GLN A 109 -12.13 -27.31 -7.70
C GLN A 109 -13.53 -27.77 -7.28
N ALA A 110 -14.34 -28.17 -8.26
CA ALA A 110 -15.63 -28.76 -7.97
C ALA A 110 -15.32 -30.01 -7.14
N LYS A 111 -15.50 -29.92 -5.82
CA LYS A 111 -15.76 -31.11 -5.05
C LYS A 111 -17.05 -31.66 -5.65
N GLU A 112 -16.96 -32.85 -6.23
CA GLU A 112 -18.10 -33.60 -6.70
C GLU A 112 -19.13 -33.60 -5.55
N ASN A 113 -20.22 -32.84 -5.73
CA ASN A 113 -21.34 -32.92 -4.82
C ASN A 113 -21.97 -34.29 -5.07
N PRO A 114 -22.12 -35.14 -4.05
CA PRO A 114 -22.92 -36.34 -4.20
C PRO A 114 -24.37 -35.90 -4.34
N ASP A 115 -24.92 -36.23 -5.50
CA ASP A 115 -26.34 -36.35 -5.82
C ASP A 115 -27.23 -35.07 -5.80
N GLY A 116 -27.67 -34.70 -7.00
CA GLY A 116 -29.08 -34.40 -7.26
C GLY A 116 -29.62 -33.00 -6.97
N PHE A 117 -29.18 -31.96 -7.69
CA PHE A 117 -30.09 -30.84 -8.06
C PHE A 117 -29.70 -30.26 -9.42
N GLN A 118 -30.53 -30.49 -10.43
CA GLN A 118 -30.47 -29.83 -11.74
C GLN A 118 -30.73 -28.33 -11.57
N MET A 119 -29.77 -27.48 -11.94
CA MET A 119 -30.05 -26.06 -12.17
C MET A 119 -30.27 -25.87 -13.67
N ASN A 120 -31.51 -25.51 -14.02
CA ASN A 120 -31.88 -25.09 -15.37
C ASN A 120 -31.07 -23.85 -15.77
N ASP A 121 -30.44 -23.93 -16.93
CA ASP A 121 -29.88 -22.80 -17.66
C ASP A 121 -31.00 -21.77 -17.92
N LYS A 122 -31.01 -20.69 -17.15
CA LYS A 122 -31.76 -19.48 -17.50
C LYS A 122 -30.76 -18.39 -17.81
N GLU A 123 -30.71 -18.10 -19.10
CA GLU A 123 -30.17 -16.92 -19.77
C GLU A 123 -29.99 -15.73 -18.82
N THR A 124 -28.74 -15.34 -18.58
CA THR A 124 -28.45 -14.04 -17.99
C THR A 124 -28.76 -12.96 -19.01
N HIS A 125 -29.84 -12.20 -18.77
CA HIS A 125 -30.18 -11.03 -19.55
C HIS A 125 -29.01 -10.02 -19.55
N SER A 126 -28.50 -9.75 -20.75
CA SER A 126 -27.66 -8.60 -21.05
C SER A 126 -28.53 -7.34 -21.02
N VAL A 127 -28.30 -6.45 -20.07
CA VAL A 127 -28.77 -5.06 -20.13
C VAL A 127 -27.57 -4.14 -20.17
N ASN A 128 -27.37 -3.54 -21.35
CA ASN A 128 -26.51 -2.38 -21.56
C ASN A 128 -27.40 -1.15 -21.71
N SER A 129 -26.87 0.00 -21.25
CA SER A 129 -27.14 1.38 -21.64
C SER A 129 -27.97 2.25 -20.67
N GLY A 130 -27.27 3.23 -20.06
CA GLY A 130 -27.90 4.48 -19.64
C GLY A 130 -27.29 5.20 -18.42
N ILE A 131 -26.30 6.06 -18.66
CA ILE A 131 -25.87 7.25 -17.87
C ILE A 131 -24.89 7.03 -16.69
N PRO A 132 -23.75 7.77 -16.65
CA PRO A 132 -22.74 7.68 -15.61
C PRO A 132 -23.09 8.60 -14.43
N GLN A 133 -23.21 8.03 -13.23
CA GLN A 133 -23.10 8.80 -12.00
C GLN A 133 -21.91 8.26 -11.21
N GLU A 134 -20.86 9.08 -11.18
CA GLU A 134 -19.65 8.87 -10.40
C GLU A 134 -20.02 8.50 -8.96
N THR A 135 -19.80 7.23 -8.60
CA THR A 135 -19.82 6.81 -7.20
C THR A 135 -18.36 6.73 -6.75
N LEU A 136 -17.94 7.79 -6.05
CA LEU A 136 -16.71 7.81 -5.26
C LEU A 136 -16.83 6.73 -4.17
N THR A 137 -16.31 5.54 -4.43
CA THR A 137 -16.15 4.52 -3.38
C THR A 137 -14.90 4.86 -2.57
N LYS A 138 -15.12 5.54 -1.43
CA LYS A 138 -14.09 5.79 -0.41
C LYS A 138 -13.82 4.49 0.37
N ASN A 139 -13.23 3.50 -0.29
CA ASN A 139 -12.71 2.30 0.36
C ASN A 139 -11.19 2.43 0.47
N GLN A 140 -10.73 3.13 1.50
CA GLN A 140 -9.33 3.06 1.90
C GLN A 140 -9.18 1.94 2.91
N GLU A 141 -8.95 0.73 2.42
CA GLU A 141 -8.16 -0.24 3.18
C GLU A 141 -6.69 0.15 3.00
N PRO A 142 -5.86 0.17 4.08
CA PRO A 142 -4.44 0.45 3.92
C PRO A 142 -3.84 -0.61 3.00
N LEU A 143 -3.20 -0.16 1.91
CA LEU A 143 -2.37 -1.00 1.07
C LEU A 143 -1.32 -1.67 1.97
N THR A 144 -1.50 -2.95 2.27
CA THR A 144 -0.40 -3.76 2.78
C THR A 144 0.64 -3.80 1.68
N ILE A 145 1.76 -3.14 1.93
CA ILE A 145 2.98 -3.28 1.13
C ILE A 145 3.34 -4.76 1.21
N ASN A 146 2.89 -5.54 0.22
CA ASN A 146 3.47 -6.83 -0.07
C ASN A 146 4.87 -6.51 -0.56
N GLN A 147 5.83 -6.56 0.37
CA GLN A 147 7.23 -6.65 0.01
C GLN A 147 7.39 -7.84 -0.92
N ASP A 148 8.15 -7.65 -1.99
CA ASP A 148 8.40 -8.67 -2.99
C ASP A 148 9.01 -9.89 -2.31
N ASN A 149 8.19 -10.92 -2.11
CA ASN A 149 8.66 -12.25 -1.74
C ASN A 149 9.44 -12.79 -2.95
N THR A 150 10.76 -12.57 -2.95
CA THR A 150 11.68 -13.22 -3.87
C THR A 150 11.78 -14.69 -3.48
N HIS A 151 10.81 -15.49 -3.94
CA HIS A 151 10.93 -16.94 -3.96
C HIS A 151 11.93 -17.31 -5.07
N THR A 152 13.23 -17.20 -4.77
CA THR A 152 14.23 -17.96 -5.50
C THR A 152 14.32 -19.32 -4.82
N ASN A 153 13.68 -20.30 -5.44
CA ASN A 153 13.76 -21.69 -5.03
C ASN A 153 15.14 -22.22 -5.45
N ALA A 154 16.02 -22.49 -4.49
CA ALA A 154 17.26 -23.20 -4.73
C ALA A 154 17.54 -24.16 -3.56
N GLN A 155 17.00 -25.38 -3.68
CA GLN A 155 17.72 -26.54 -3.17
C GLN A 155 18.98 -26.69 -4.02
N ALA A 156 20.10 -26.19 -3.51
CA ALA A 156 21.41 -26.59 -3.97
C ALA A 156 22.37 -26.53 -2.78
N ASP A 157 22.87 -27.70 -2.41
CA ASP A 157 23.99 -27.86 -1.48
C ASP A 157 25.17 -26.99 -1.96
N PHE A 158 25.44 -25.90 -1.25
CA PHE A 158 26.60 -25.03 -1.51
C PHE A 158 27.57 -25.09 -0.35
N SER A 159 28.43 -26.11 -0.39
CA SER A 159 29.77 -26.08 0.17
C SER A 159 30.65 -25.24 -0.76
N GLY A 160 30.55 -23.91 -0.66
CA GLY A 160 31.35 -22.96 -1.42
C GLY A 160 31.48 -21.64 -0.67
N SER A 161 32.70 -21.28 -0.33
CA SER A 161 33.11 -20.27 0.64
C SER A 161 33.08 -18.83 0.09
N ASP A 162 31.96 -18.12 0.20
CA ASP A 162 31.98 -16.64 0.06
C ASP A 162 30.86 -15.87 0.79
N HIS A 163 29.98 -16.56 1.51
CA HIS A 163 28.89 -15.90 2.24
C HIS A 163 29.23 -15.67 3.71
N TRP A 164 29.04 -14.44 4.18
CA TRP A 164 29.29 -14.05 5.57
C TRP A 164 28.36 -14.82 6.53
N LYS A 165 28.92 -15.33 7.63
CA LYS A 165 28.16 -16.02 8.69
C LYS A 165 28.36 -15.29 10.02
N PRO A 166 27.29 -15.03 10.79
CA PRO A 166 27.41 -14.39 12.10
C PRO A 166 28.04 -15.34 13.12
N ASP A 167 28.88 -14.78 13.99
CA ASP A 167 29.21 -15.43 15.26
C ASP A 167 27.95 -15.48 16.13
N LEU A 168 27.50 -16.68 16.49
CA LEU A 168 26.26 -16.89 17.24
C LEU A 168 26.32 -16.28 18.64
N GLU A 169 27.49 -16.22 19.29
CA GLU A 169 27.63 -15.65 20.63
C GLU A 169 27.49 -14.12 20.59
N GLN A 170 28.09 -13.49 19.58
CA GLN A 170 27.98 -12.06 19.34
C GLN A 170 26.59 -11.66 18.86
N LEU A 171 25.97 -12.48 18.01
CA LEU A 171 24.60 -12.28 17.56
C LEU A 171 23.62 -12.40 18.73
N ALA A 172 23.77 -13.41 19.59
CA ALA A 172 22.98 -13.54 20.81
C ALA A 172 23.14 -12.32 21.72
N THR A 173 24.37 -11.82 21.87
CA THR A 173 24.64 -10.60 22.64
C THR A 173 23.97 -9.38 22.03
N ALA A 174 24.03 -9.20 20.71
CA ALA A 174 23.36 -8.10 20.01
C ALA A 174 21.84 -8.19 20.15
N LEU A 175 21.25 -9.38 20.02
CA LEU A 175 19.81 -9.61 20.19
C LEU A 175 19.36 -9.35 21.63
N LYS A 176 20.20 -9.63 22.65
CA LYS A 176 19.92 -9.30 24.06
C LYS A 176 19.84 -7.79 24.32
N THR A 177 20.45 -6.95 23.50
CA THR A 177 20.33 -5.48 23.63
C THR A 177 19.01 -4.93 23.07
N THR A 178 18.19 -5.77 22.43
CA THR A 178 16.89 -5.38 21.88
C THR A 178 15.77 -5.54 22.90
N LYS A 179 14.57 -5.03 22.56
CA LYS A 179 13.38 -5.05 23.42
C LYS A 179 12.93 -6.48 23.84
N HIS A 180 13.42 -7.53 23.16
CA HIS A 180 13.00 -8.91 23.36
C HIS A 180 14.15 -9.85 23.75
N SER A 181 14.99 -9.40 24.68
CA SER A 181 16.11 -10.16 25.24
C SER A 181 15.76 -11.57 25.75
N GLN A 182 14.47 -11.80 26.07
CA GLN A 182 13.96 -13.07 26.58
C GLN A 182 13.75 -14.15 25.50
N ARG A 183 13.74 -13.79 24.21
CA ARG A 183 13.37 -14.71 23.11
C ARG A 183 14.51 -15.06 22.18
N VAL A 184 15.74 -14.77 22.59
CA VAL A 184 16.96 -14.98 21.79
C VAL A 184 17.13 -16.46 21.43
N SER A 185 16.85 -17.38 22.35
CA SER A 185 16.95 -18.82 22.08
C SER A 185 15.91 -19.30 21.06
N GLU A 186 14.72 -18.69 21.04
CA GLU A 186 13.67 -19.02 20.05
C GLU A 186 14.05 -18.48 18.67
N ILE A 187 14.63 -17.27 18.60
CA ILE A 187 15.09 -16.64 17.36
C ILE A 187 16.23 -17.46 16.74
N LEU A 188 17.21 -17.87 17.54
CA LEU A 188 18.35 -18.67 17.06
C LEU A 188 17.95 -20.12 16.73
N GLY A 189 16.85 -20.60 17.31
CA GLY A 189 16.31 -21.95 17.07
C GLY A 189 15.24 -22.02 15.97
N MET A 190 15.03 -20.96 15.20
CA MET A 190 14.04 -20.96 14.10
C MET A 190 14.44 -21.96 13.00
N ALA A 191 13.49 -22.76 12.54
CA ALA A 191 13.70 -23.71 11.44
C ALA A 191 14.18 -23.02 10.15
N ASP A 192 13.75 -21.78 9.93
CA ASP A 192 14.08 -20.98 8.74
C ASP A 192 15.28 -20.04 8.96
N PHE A 193 16.05 -20.20 10.04
CA PHE A 193 17.18 -19.32 10.35
C PHE A 193 18.21 -19.27 9.21
N GLU A 194 18.63 -20.42 8.69
CA GLU A 194 19.57 -20.51 7.57
C GLU A 194 18.99 -19.91 6.28
N PHE A 195 17.68 -20.04 6.07
CA PHE A 195 16.99 -19.42 4.93
C PHE A 195 17.05 -17.89 5.02
N HIS A 196 16.80 -17.32 6.21
CA HIS A 196 16.90 -15.88 6.42
C HIS A 196 18.35 -15.37 6.33
N LEU A 197 19.33 -16.16 6.78
CA LEU A 197 20.74 -15.84 6.60
C LEU A 197 21.12 -15.81 5.11
N GLY A 198 20.65 -16.77 4.32
CA GLY A 198 20.83 -16.78 2.86
C GLY A 198 20.24 -15.55 2.19
N ASN A 199 19.00 -15.16 2.56
CA ASN A 199 18.36 -13.96 2.03
C ASN A 199 19.10 -12.67 2.42
N PHE A 200 19.58 -12.59 3.66
CA PHE A 200 20.39 -11.46 4.11
C PHE A 200 21.67 -11.32 3.30
N ASN A 201 22.35 -12.45 3.06
CA ASN A 201 23.56 -12.49 2.27
C ASN A 201 23.29 -12.04 0.82
N ALA A 202 22.28 -12.60 0.15
CA ALA A 202 21.88 -12.22 -1.21
C ALA A 202 21.55 -10.72 -1.33
N HIS A 203 20.86 -10.15 -0.33
CA HIS A 203 20.56 -8.72 -0.30
C HIS A 203 21.80 -7.83 -0.15
N HIS A 204 22.87 -8.36 0.45
CA HIS A 204 24.12 -7.63 0.72
C HIS A 204 25.30 -8.04 -0.17
N GLU A 205 25.10 -8.94 -1.14
CA GLU A 205 26.13 -9.41 -2.10
C GLU A 205 26.80 -8.28 -2.88
N ASN A 206 26.06 -7.22 -3.23
CA ASN A 206 26.62 -6.09 -3.98
C ASN A 206 27.16 -4.95 -3.08
N ASN A 207 26.92 -5.01 -1.77
CA ASN A 207 27.24 -3.93 -0.82
C ASN A 207 28.47 -4.28 0.03
N HIS A 208 29.64 -4.15 -0.59
CA HIS A 208 30.94 -4.56 -0.05
C HIS A 208 31.56 -3.61 0.98
N GLN A 209 30.96 -2.43 1.24
CA GLN A 209 31.53 -1.43 2.16
C GLN A 209 31.14 -1.65 3.63
N ILE A 210 30.36 -2.69 3.94
CA ILE A 210 29.84 -2.94 5.29
C ILE A 210 30.75 -3.94 6.02
N SER A 211 31.23 -3.57 7.20
CA SER A 211 32.06 -4.44 8.05
C SER A 211 31.27 -5.59 8.67
N ASP A 212 31.95 -6.66 9.08
CA ASP A 212 31.29 -7.83 9.69
C ASP A 212 30.47 -7.48 10.94
N ASN A 213 30.96 -6.56 11.77
CA ASN A 213 30.21 -6.06 12.92
C ASN A 213 28.94 -5.29 12.51
N GLN A 214 28.98 -4.56 11.40
CA GLN A 214 27.80 -3.88 10.86
C GLN A 214 26.83 -4.88 10.23
N LYS A 215 27.33 -5.91 9.52
CA LYS A 215 26.51 -7.03 9.02
C LYS A 215 25.82 -7.74 10.18
N LEU A 216 26.53 -8.00 11.29
CA LEU A 216 25.97 -8.60 12.50
C LEU A 216 24.82 -7.80 13.08
N ARG A 217 24.98 -6.49 13.25
CA ARG A 217 23.91 -5.63 13.78
C ARG A 217 22.72 -5.54 12.84
N LYS A 218 22.97 -5.45 11.53
CA LYS A 218 21.91 -5.41 10.51
C LYS A 218 21.15 -6.73 10.42
N PHE A 219 21.86 -7.86 10.46
CA PHE A 219 21.26 -9.18 10.48
C PHE A 219 20.45 -9.41 11.76
N ALA A 220 20.97 -8.99 12.92
CA ALA A 220 20.23 -9.06 14.19
C ALA A 220 18.88 -8.31 14.13
N GLN A 221 18.85 -7.15 13.47
CA GLN A 221 17.61 -6.41 13.24
C GLN A 221 16.68 -7.11 12.25
N TRP A 222 17.23 -7.63 11.14
CA TRP A 222 16.45 -8.34 10.13
C TRP A 222 15.79 -9.59 10.71
N ILE A 223 16.58 -10.49 11.28
CA ILE A 223 16.09 -11.77 11.80
C ILE A 223 15.05 -11.56 12.90
N PHE A 224 15.18 -10.47 13.66
CA PHE A 224 14.21 -10.05 14.66
C PHE A 224 12.86 -9.63 14.03
N GLN A 225 12.87 -8.81 12.98
CA GLN A 225 11.64 -8.39 12.30
C GLN A 225 10.88 -9.57 11.69
N GLU A 226 11.60 -10.52 11.11
CA GLU A 226 10.97 -11.69 10.52
C GLU A 226 10.38 -12.61 11.59
N PHE A 227 11.02 -12.74 12.75
CA PHE A 227 10.45 -13.44 13.89
C PHE A 227 9.17 -12.79 14.41
N GLU A 228 9.11 -11.46 14.55
CA GLU A 228 7.86 -10.76 14.91
C GLU A 228 6.72 -11.04 13.93
N LYS A 229 7.04 -11.09 12.64
CA LYS A 229 6.08 -11.40 11.59
C LYS A 229 5.59 -12.85 11.67
N GLN A 230 6.45 -13.82 11.96
CA GLN A 230 6.04 -15.21 12.18
C GLN A 230 5.06 -15.31 13.36
N LEU A 231 5.31 -14.59 14.45
CA LEU A 231 4.43 -14.58 15.62
C LEU A 231 3.08 -13.93 15.32
N ALA A 232 3.09 -12.78 14.65
CA ALA A 232 1.86 -12.11 14.25
C ALA A 232 1.02 -12.98 13.32
N ASN A 233 1.66 -13.75 12.44
CA ASN A 233 0.98 -14.69 11.55
C ASN A 233 0.40 -15.88 12.33
N ALA A 234 1.18 -16.48 13.24
CA ALA A 234 0.72 -17.56 14.10
C ALA A 234 -0.48 -17.13 14.98
N GLU A 235 -0.47 -15.91 15.53
CA GLU A 235 -1.60 -15.37 16.29
C GLU A 235 -2.86 -15.18 15.44
N ARG A 236 -2.70 -14.74 14.18
CA ARG A 236 -3.84 -14.59 13.25
C ARG A 236 -4.45 -15.93 12.91
N GLU A 237 -3.64 -16.94 12.64
CA GLU A 237 -4.11 -18.31 12.37
C GLU A 237 -4.75 -18.94 13.61
N ALA A 238 -4.21 -18.72 14.81
CA ALA A 238 -4.82 -19.17 16.07
C ALA A 238 -6.17 -18.49 16.39
N LYS A 239 -6.36 -17.23 15.97
CA LYS A 239 -7.66 -16.52 16.08
C LYS A 239 -8.68 -17.02 15.07
N LYS A 240 -8.24 -17.55 13.94
CA LYS A 240 -9.08 -18.08 12.86
C LYS A 240 -9.60 -19.48 13.15
N SER A 241 -8.89 -20.26 13.97
CA SER A 241 -9.23 -21.64 14.34
C SER A 241 -10.11 -21.79 15.59
N LYS A 242 -10.39 -20.71 16.34
CA LYS A 242 -11.36 -20.75 17.45
C LYS A 242 -12.80 -20.82 16.92
N PRO A 243 -13.65 -21.78 17.37
CA PRO A 243 -15.06 -21.80 16.98
C PRO A 243 -15.74 -20.53 17.49
N ARG A 244 -16.51 -19.89 16.61
CA ARG A 244 -17.40 -18.78 16.97
C ARG A 244 -18.58 -19.34 17.77
N THR A 245 -18.52 -19.35 19.10
CA THR A 245 -19.74 -19.41 19.91
C THR A 245 -20.42 -18.05 19.76
N SER A 246 -21.37 -17.96 18.83
CA SER A 246 -22.27 -16.81 18.76
C SER A 246 -23.34 -16.97 19.85
N GLU A 247 -23.06 -16.49 21.05
CA GLU A 247 -24.16 -15.97 21.86
C GLU A 247 -24.64 -14.69 21.19
N LYS A 248 -25.65 -14.81 20.34
CA LYS A 248 -26.41 -13.65 19.86
C LYS A 248 -27.11 -13.05 21.08
N PRO A 249 -26.82 -11.80 21.48
CA PRO A 249 -27.81 -11.06 22.25
C PRO A 249 -29.03 -10.90 21.32
N ASN A 250 -30.17 -11.38 21.79
CA ASN A 250 -31.46 -11.35 21.09
C ASN A 250 -31.70 -9.93 20.54
N SER A 251 -31.82 -9.79 19.21
CA SER A 251 -32.06 -8.49 18.60
C SER A 251 -33.46 -8.02 19.01
N ARG A 252 -33.53 -6.97 19.82
CA ARG A 252 -34.79 -6.23 20.00
C ARG A 252 -35.19 -5.66 18.65
N ASN A 253 -36.31 -6.14 18.12
CA ASN A 253 -36.92 -5.61 16.92
C ASN A 253 -37.37 -4.17 17.20
N VAL A 254 -37.00 -3.22 16.33
CA VAL A 254 -37.31 -1.80 16.49
C VAL A 254 -38.81 -1.49 16.35
N ASN A 255 -39.60 -2.46 15.88
CA ASN A 255 -41.05 -2.32 15.77
C ASN A 255 -41.82 -2.72 17.04
N ASP A 256 -41.19 -3.40 18.01
CA ASP A 256 -41.89 -3.85 19.23
C ASP A 256 -42.21 -2.69 20.21
N ALA A 257 -41.59 -1.52 20.01
CA ALA A 257 -41.68 -0.38 20.95
C ALA A 257 -42.90 0.54 20.73
N TRP A 258 -43.73 0.30 19.70
CA TRP A 258 -44.81 1.21 19.31
C TRP A 258 -46.23 0.67 19.51
N ASP A 259 -46.41 -0.56 19.99
CA ASP A 259 -47.74 -1.17 20.19
C ASP A 259 -48.45 -0.75 21.49
N VAL A 260 -47.86 0.16 22.28
CA VAL A 260 -48.49 0.68 23.50
C VAL A 260 -48.64 2.19 23.40
N ILE A 261 -49.64 2.63 22.64
CA ILE A 261 -50.16 3.99 22.75
C ILE A 261 -51.19 3.99 23.89
N PRO A 262 -50.95 4.65 25.04
CA PRO A 262 -51.99 4.83 26.04
C PRO A 262 -53.08 5.74 25.45
N GLN A 263 -54.31 5.23 25.40
CA GLN A 263 -55.50 6.01 25.03
C GLN A 263 -55.68 7.17 26.02
N PRO A 264 -55.79 8.43 25.56
CA PRO A 264 -56.02 9.56 26.45
C PRO A 264 -57.42 9.49 27.06
N THR A 265 -57.50 9.19 28.36
CA THR A 265 -58.73 9.25 29.15
C THR A 265 -59.00 10.69 29.59
N GLY A 266 -59.58 11.50 28.71
CA GLY A 266 -60.00 12.85 29.06
C GLY A 266 -60.81 13.50 27.95
N ALA A 267 -62.03 13.93 28.26
CA ALA A 267 -62.88 14.63 27.30
C ALA A 267 -62.24 15.98 26.91
N PRO A 268 -62.19 16.33 25.61
CA PRO A 268 -61.59 17.58 25.16
C PRO A 268 -62.41 18.78 25.65
N THR A 269 -61.78 19.63 26.44
CA THR A 269 -62.37 20.90 26.88
C THR A 269 -62.34 21.88 25.71
N GLN A 270 -63.52 22.33 25.26
CA GLN A 270 -63.66 23.32 24.20
C GLN A 270 -63.12 24.67 24.70
N VAL A 271 -61.97 25.10 24.16
CA VAL A 271 -61.42 26.43 24.42
C VAL A 271 -61.95 27.36 23.33
N HIS A 272 -62.79 28.33 23.71
CA HIS A 272 -63.35 29.34 22.82
C HIS A 272 -62.31 30.45 22.60
N ILE A 273 -61.88 30.65 21.36
CA ILE A 273 -60.93 31.71 20.98
C ILE A 273 -61.76 32.94 20.59
N PRO A 274 -61.60 34.11 21.25
CA PRO A 274 -62.32 35.33 20.89
C PRO A 274 -61.85 35.88 19.54
N GLU A 275 -62.82 36.24 18.68
CA GLU A 275 -62.64 36.99 17.44
C GLU A 275 -62.28 38.44 17.76
N ASP A 276 -60.98 38.77 17.84
CA ASP A 276 -60.48 40.14 17.72
C ASP A 276 -58.95 40.12 17.47
N PHE A 277 -58.55 39.43 16.41
CA PHE A 277 -57.22 39.55 15.82
C PHE A 277 -57.35 39.62 14.29
N GLU A 278 -57.77 40.78 13.80
CA GLU A 278 -57.39 41.31 12.48
C GLU A 278 -56.53 42.57 12.67
#